data_AF-A0A8H7A473-F1
#
_entry.id   AF-A0A8H7A473-F1
#
_cell.length_a   1.000
_cell.length_b   1.000
_cell.length_c   1.000
_cell.angle_alpha   90.00
_cell.angle_beta   90.00
_cell.angle_gamma   90.00
#
_symmetry.space_group_name_H-M   'P 1'
#
loop_
_entity.id
_entity.type
_entity.pdbx_description
1 polymer ?
#
loop_
_entity_poly.entity_id
_entity_poly.type
_entity_poly.pdbx_seq_one_letter_code
_entity_poly.pdbx_strand_id
1 'polypeptide(L)'
;MESGISRNQNAYHKSNALADLVGDFHVVPLATSLSLAFENQLPTLKLPLPCGQTAPKNDEMAALVSRIWQAFNPPRPAKTSNALKFGILGAANIAPLALINPAKSHPEVIIQAVSARDRKKAEAYAKSNGIPEVKDSYQDILDDPNIDCVFIPLPNGLHYEWAVRAIRAGKHVLLEKPSVSNAIEAEILFKLPELSKPDAPVLLEAFHNRFFPAWAYFRSLINSENVAHVSSSSMIPWWATSKNDIHFNYSLAGGTMMAMGTYNFSALRLIFDADPEECLSCDTKAFDDGVHKNCDYEFKAKFRFPGGGIGEASSTLKGGTILLPSSVTVTNKEDVIPDNTLPTSQKKVLLRELTLYGLVHGLFWHRIDVKDVFEIRSKNGEVIKKWEEKNTHKVYTFKEAGGEFADLPGEVYWMSYRHQLEQFVNRVRGRKTQHWVSGDDSIAQMKMLDMAYEKSGLGLRPTSTYR
;
A
#
# COMPACT_ATOMS: atom_id res chain seq x y z
N MET A 1 28.28 28.60 -63.37
CA MET A 1 28.42 28.22 -61.95
C MET A 1 27.10 28.53 -61.26
N GLU A 2 25.97 27.93 -61.65
CA GLU A 2 25.59 26.51 -61.61
C GLU A 2 25.73 25.83 -60.25
N SER A 3 24.59 25.28 -59.81
CA SER A 3 24.31 24.35 -58.70
C SER A 3 24.09 24.94 -57.29
N GLY A 4 22.84 24.81 -56.81
CA GLY A 4 22.40 25.26 -55.49
C GLY A 4 20.96 24.86 -55.14
N ILE A 5 20.62 23.60 -55.41
CA ILE A 5 19.62 22.73 -54.76
C ILE A 5 18.25 23.36 -54.37
N SER A 6 17.28 22.93 -55.19
CA SER A 6 15.83 22.94 -55.01
C SER A 6 15.34 22.47 -53.62
N ARG A 7 14.36 23.22 -53.11
CA ARG A 7 13.51 22.92 -51.95
C ARG A 7 12.86 21.55 -52.07
N ASN A 8 12.87 20.79 -50.98
CA ASN A 8 11.90 19.73 -50.72
C ASN A 8 11.22 20.00 -49.37
N GLN A 9 10.28 20.95 -49.38
CA GLN A 9 9.27 21.11 -48.34
C GLN A 9 8.18 20.07 -48.62
N ASN A 10 8.32 18.88 -48.03
CA ASN A 10 7.20 17.94 -47.79
C ASN A 10 7.69 16.72 -47.01
N ALA A 11 8.02 16.93 -45.73
CA ALA A 11 8.21 15.84 -44.77
C ALA A 11 8.09 16.34 -43.30
N TYR A 12 7.13 17.23 -43.01
CA TYR A 12 6.88 17.68 -41.61
C TYR A 12 5.39 17.92 -41.29
N HIS A 13 4.49 17.40 -42.13
CA HIS A 13 3.05 17.41 -41.87
C HIS A 13 2.46 16.02 -42.03
N LYS A 14 2.71 15.13 -41.04
CA LYS A 14 1.88 13.93 -40.79
C LYS A 14 2.08 13.24 -39.44
N SER A 15 2.62 13.91 -38.41
CA SER A 15 2.71 13.34 -37.05
C SER A 15 1.97 14.10 -35.94
N ASN A 16 1.29 15.21 -36.23
CA ASN A 16 0.65 16.03 -35.18
C ASN A 16 -0.88 15.97 -35.12
N ALA A 17 -1.55 15.13 -35.93
CA ALA A 17 -3.01 15.01 -35.89
C ALA A 17 -3.55 14.14 -34.73
N LEU A 18 -2.68 13.46 -33.97
CA LEU A 18 -3.04 12.66 -32.78
C LEU A 18 -2.71 13.36 -31.45
N ALA A 19 -1.90 14.42 -31.47
CA ALA A 19 -1.54 15.19 -30.28
C ALA A 19 -2.59 16.26 -29.94
N ASP A 20 -3.29 16.79 -30.95
CA ASP A 20 -4.33 17.81 -30.77
C ASP A 20 -5.72 17.22 -30.44
N LEU A 21 -5.83 15.89 -30.26
CA LEU A 21 -7.04 15.21 -29.79
C LEU A 21 -7.00 14.83 -28.30
N VAL A 22 -5.93 15.22 -27.57
CA VAL A 22 -5.72 14.90 -26.15
C VAL A 22 -5.76 16.16 -25.27
N GLY A 23 -5.97 17.33 -25.86
CA GLY A 23 -6.33 18.55 -25.13
C GLY A 23 -7.81 18.48 -24.75
N ASP A 24 -8.10 18.72 -23.47
CA ASP A 24 -9.44 18.78 -22.87
C ASP A 24 -10.12 17.45 -22.49
N PHE A 25 -9.46 16.66 -21.63
CA PHE A 25 -10.20 15.82 -20.69
C PHE A 25 -10.48 16.59 -19.40
N HIS A 26 -11.68 17.17 -19.36
CA HIS A 26 -12.33 17.59 -18.13
C HIS A 26 -12.42 16.43 -17.12
N VAL A 27 -12.38 16.83 -15.85
CA VAL A 27 -12.50 16.02 -14.64
C VAL A 27 -13.62 14.99 -14.76
N VAL A 28 -13.23 13.75 -15.03
CA VAL A 28 -14.05 12.55 -14.85
C VAL A 28 -13.32 11.70 -13.80
N PRO A 29 -13.96 11.32 -12.68
CA PRO A 29 -13.26 10.55 -11.67
C PRO A 29 -12.87 9.20 -12.27
N LEU A 30 -11.71 8.68 -11.88
CA LEU A 30 -11.20 7.36 -12.30
C LEU A 30 -12.25 6.25 -12.14
N ALA A 31 -13.23 6.43 -11.23
CA ALA A 31 -14.40 5.57 -11.05
C ALA A 31 -15.37 5.55 -12.24
N THR A 32 -15.57 6.67 -12.95
CA THR A 32 -16.40 6.70 -14.18
C THR A 32 -15.59 6.25 -15.39
N SER A 33 -14.26 6.45 -15.41
CA SER A 33 -13.38 5.88 -16.44
C SER A 33 -13.27 4.36 -16.33
N LEU A 34 -13.25 3.83 -15.10
CA LEU A 34 -13.40 2.41 -14.82
C LEU A 34 -14.85 1.96 -15.08
N SER A 35 -15.89 2.68 -14.64
CA SER A 35 -17.28 2.30 -14.92
C SER A 35 -17.62 2.26 -16.41
N LEU A 36 -17.19 3.25 -17.21
CA LEU A 36 -17.38 3.28 -18.66
C LEU A 36 -16.48 2.27 -19.39
N ALA A 37 -15.28 2.00 -18.90
CA ALA A 37 -14.45 0.91 -19.41
C ALA A 37 -15.01 -0.48 -19.04
N PHE A 38 -15.67 -0.61 -17.89
CA PHE A 38 -16.33 -1.85 -17.46
C PHE A 38 -17.67 -2.05 -18.19
N GLU A 39 -18.53 -1.03 -18.34
CA GLU A 39 -19.83 -1.14 -19.02
C GLU A 39 -19.72 -1.33 -20.54
N ASN A 40 -18.74 -0.71 -21.21
CA ASN A 40 -18.59 -0.80 -22.67
C ASN A 40 -17.65 -1.92 -23.17
N GLN A 41 -16.98 -2.68 -22.30
CA GLN A 41 -16.06 -3.77 -22.71
C GLN A 41 -16.35 -5.14 -22.08
N LEU A 42 -17.43 -5.29 -21.30
CA LEU A 42 -17.75 -6.58 -20.67
C LEU A 42 -18.03 -7.77 -21.61
N PRO A 43 -18.32 -7.64 -22.92
CA PRO A 43 -18.34 -8.81 -23.80
C PRO A 43 -16.93 -9.26 -24.26
N THR A 44 -15.88 -8.45 -24.12
CA THR A 44 -14.58 -8.70 -24.77
C THR A 44 -13.35 -8.58 -23.87
N LEU A 45 -13.46 -8.06 -22.65
CA LEU A 45 -12.35 -8.05 -21.69
C LEU A 45 -12.18 -9.43 -21.03
N LYS A 46 -11.51 -10.35 -21.73
CA LYS A 46 -10.91 -11.52 -21.08
C LYS A 46 -9.79 -11.02 -20.18
N LEU A 47 -10.07 -10.77 -18.89
CA LEU A 47 -9.03 -10.76 -17.87
C LEU A 47 -8.28 -12.10 -18.00
N PRO A 48 -6.99 -12.12 -18.35
CA PRO A 48 -6.27 -13.38 -18.40
C PRO A 48 -6.19 -13.91 -16.98
N LEU A 49 -6.89 -15.01 -16.71
CA LEU A 49 -6.63 -15.83 -15.54
C LEU A 49 -5.16 -16.25 -15.61
N PRO A 50 -4.33 -15.98 -14.58
CA PRO A 50 -3.00 -16.56 -14.51
C PRO A 50 -3.11 -18.09 -14.64
N CYS A 51 -2.21 -18.65 -15.45
CA CYS A 51 -2.22 -20.03 -15.95
C CYS A 51 -2.78 -21.05 -14.94
N GLY A 52 -3.89 -21.73 -15.29
CA GLY A 52 -4.41 -22.89 -14.55
C GLY A 52 -5.77 -22.74 -13.84
N GLN A 53 -6.60 -21.72 -14.13
CA GLN A 53 -7.90 -21.54 -13.44
C GLN A 53 -9.11 -21.69 -14.38
N THR A 54 -10.20 -22.23 -13.84
CA THR A 54 -11.55 -22.21 -14.43
C THR A 54 -12.22 -20.85 -14.20
N ALA A 55 -13.14 -20.45 -15.08
CA ALA A 55 -13.90 -19.21 -14.93
C ALA A 55 -14.70 -19.22 -13.60
N PRO A 56 -14.74 -18.10 -12.86
CA PRO A 56 -15.56 -17.99 -11.66
C PRO A 56 -17.03 -18.27 -12.00
N LYS A 57 -17.73 -18.97 -11.11
CA LYS A 57 -19.18 -19.21 -11.25
C LYS A 57 -19.93 -17.87 -11.28
N ASN A 58 -21.10 -17.82 -11.93
CA ASN A 58 -21.90 -16.59 -12.07
C ASN A 58 -22.16 -15.86 -10.74
N ASP A 59 -22.34 -16.61 -9.64
CA ASP A 59 -22.57 -16.05 -8.30
C ASP A 59 -21.32 -15.35 -7.71
N GLU A 60 -20.10 -15.83 -8.01
CA GLU A 60 -18.86 -15.19 -7.56
C GLU A 60 -18.62 -13.86 -8.28
N MET A 61 -18.97 -13.79 -9.57
CA MET A 61 -18.89 -12.55 -10.35
C MET A 61 -19.90 -11.53 -9.86
N ALA A 62 -21.13 -11.95 -9.56
CA ALA A 62 -22.15 -11.08 -8.98
C ALA A 62 -21.71 -10.55 -7.60
N ALA A 63 -21.13 -11.40 -6.75
CA ALA A 63 -20.61 -11.01 -5.44
C ALA A 63 -19.44 -10.01 -5.56
N LEU A 64 -18.52 -10.22 -6.51
CA LEU A 64 -17.43 -9.29 -6.81
C LEU A 64 -17.95 -7.91 -7.24
N VAL A 65 -18.87 -7.87 -8.20
CA VAL A 65 -19.46 -6.62 -8.71
C VAL A 65 -20.19 -5.88 -7.59
N SER A 66 -21.03 -6.60 -6.82
CA SER A 66 -21.76 -6.03 -5.69
C SER A 66 -20.82 -5.45 -4.63
N ARG A 67 -19.75 -6.17 -4.26
CA ARG A 67 -18.75 -5.69 -3.30
C ARG A 67 -18.06 -4.42 -3.77
N ILE A 68 -17.57 -4.40 -5.00
CA ILE A 68 -16.89 -3.23 -5.57
C ILE A 68 -17.85 -2.04 -5.61
N TRP A 69 -19.08 -2.25 -6.10
CA TRP A 69 -20.07 -1.18 -6.17
C TRP A 69 -20.37 -0.60 -4.78
N GLN A 70 -20.57 -1.44 -3.77
CA GLN A 70 -20.83 -1.01 -2.39
C GLN A 70 -19.61 -0.32 -1.75
N ALA A 71 -18.38 -0.69 -2.11
CA ALA A 71 -17.19 -0.02 -1.59
C ALA A 71 -17.10 1.46 -2.03
N PHE A 72 -17.58 1.77 -3.25
CA PHE A 72 -17.62 3.14 -3.77
C PHE A 72 -18.97 3.84 -3.53
N ASN A 73 -20.03 3.08 -3.24
CA ASN A 73 -21.36 3.58 -2.89
C ASN A 73 -21.84 3.00 -1.55
N PRO A 74 -21.07 3.19 -0.45
CA PRO A 74 -21.41 2.52 0.79
C PRO A 74 -22.63 3.16 1.45
N PRO A 75 -23.32 2.43 2.34
CA PRO A 75 -24.34 3.01 3.21
C PRO A 75 -23.81 4.25 3.93
N ARG A 76 -24.66 5.27 4.06
CA ARG A 76 -24.32 6.55 4.72
C ARG A 76 -25.11 6.67 6.02
N PRO A 77 -24.61 6.11 7.14
CA PRO A 77 -25.28 6.26 8.41
C PRO A 77 -25.32 7.73 8.83
N ALA A 78 -26.31 8.10 9.64
CA ALA A 78 -26.33 9.41 10.26
C ALA A 78 -25.04 9.63 11.08
N LYS A 79 -24.49 10.83 10.99
CA LYS A 79 -23.29 11.19 11.73
C LYS A 79 -23.63 11.40 13.21
N THR A 80 -22.77 10.92 14.10
CA THR A 80 -22.95 11.20 15.53
C THR A 80 -22.70 12.68 15.82
N SER A 81 -23.36 13.21 16.86
CA SER A 81 -23.23 14.64 17.23
C SER A 81 -21.81 15.03 17.65
N ASN A 82 -21.02 14.06 18.12
CA ASN A 82 -19.63 14.22 18.52
C ASN A 82 -18.64 13.69 17.48
N ALA A 83 -19.05 13.46 16.23
CA ALA A 83 -18.19 12.91 15.18
C ALA A 83 -16.91 13.75 15.01
N LEU A 84 -15.77 13.05 14.84
CA LEU A 84 -14.47 13.65 14.62
C LEU A 84 -14.43 14.36 13.27
N LYS A 85 -14.05 15.63 13.28
CA LYS A 85 -13.93 16.48 12.10
C LYS A 85 -12.50 16.45 11.57
N PHE A 86 -12.35 16.09 10.31
CA PHE A 86 -11.08 16.00 9.61
C PHE A 86 -10.83 17.20 8.70
N GLY A 87 -9.62 17.73 8.76
CA GLY A 87 -9.02 18.57 7.72
C GLY A 87 -8.10 17.76 6.80
N ILE A 88 -8.13 18.01 5.49
CA ILE A 88 -7.23 17.37 4.53
C ILE A 88 -6.19 18.38 4.06
N LEU A 89 -4.91 18.04 4.23
CA LEU A 89 -3.78 18.83 3.73
C LEU A 89 -3.45 18.40 2.30
N GLY A 90 -3.96 19.14 1.32
CA GLY A 90 -3.73 18.93 -0.10
C GLY A 90 -4.90 18.26 -0.84
N ALA A 91 -5.16 18.72 -2.06
CA ALA A 91 -6.09 18.09 -3.00
C ALA A 91 -5.45 16.87 -3.68
N ALA A 92 -5.11 15.84 -2.89
CA ALA A 92 -4.41 14.65 -3.34
C ALA A 92 -5.36 13.62 -3.99
N ASN A 93 -4.87 12.92 -5.01
CA ASN A 93 -5.64 11.90 -5.73
C ASN A 93 -5.98 10.67 -4.88
N ILE A 94 -5.20 10.41 -3.81
CA ILE A 94 -5.41 9.27 -2.93
C ILE A 94 -6.49 9.52 -1.87
N ALA A 95 -6.69 10.77 -1.45
CA ALA A 95 -7.62 11.14 -0.38
C ALA A 95 -9.08 10.68 -0.59
N PRO A 96 -9.65 10.65 -1.82
CA PRO A 96 -10.96 10.08 -2.05
C PRO A 96 -11.04 8.60 -1.63
N LEU A 97 -10.03 7.80 -1.99
CA LEU A 97 -9.96 6.39 -1.67
C LEU A 97 -9.61 6.14 -0.19
N ALA A 98 -8.63 6.91 0.32
CA ALA A 98 -8.02 6.66 1.61
C ALA A 98 -8.80 7.21 2.81
N LEU A 99 -9.60 8.26 2.62
CA LEU A 99 -10.31 8.89 3.72
C LEU A 99 -11.75 9.29 3.38
N ILE A 100 -11.99 9.99 2.27
CA ILE A 100 -13.32 10.57 2.00
C ILE A 100 -14.36 9.48 1.79
N ASN A 101 -14.07 8.45 1.00
CA ASN A 101 -14.99 7.33 0.80
C ASN A 101 -15.18 6.49 2.08
N PRO A 102 -14.12 6.07 2.81
CA PRO A 102 -14.26 5.47 4.13
C PRO A 102 -15.10 6.29 5.11
N ALA A 103 -14.93 7.61 5.13
CA ALA A 103 -15.68 8.49 6.00
C ALA A 103 -17.18 8.48 5.69
N LYS A 104 -17.61 8.25 4.43
CA LYS A 104 -19.05 8.18 4.09
C LYS A 104 -19.80 7.13 4.92
N SER A 105 -19.19 5.97 5.17
CA SER A 105 -19.79 4.88 5.95
C SER A 105 -19.42 4.84 7.42
N HIS A 106 -18.54 5.74 7.87
CA HIS A 106 -18.15 5.83 9.27
C HIS A 106 -19.05 6.83 10.02
N PRO A 107 -19.83 6.42 11.03
CA PRO A 107 -20.78 7.32 11.70
C PRO A 107 -20.08 8.44 12.50
N GLU A 108 -18.88 8.18 13.01
CA GLU A 108 -18.12 9.14 13.82
C GLU A 108 -17.09 9.98 13.05
N VAL A 109 -17.13 10.05 11.72
CA VAL A 109 -16.15 10.83 10.93
C VAL A 109 -16.84 11.77 9.96
N ILE A 110 -16.41 13.03 9.97
CA ILE A 110 -16.83 14.10 9.05
C ILE A 110 -15.58 14.67 8.39
N ILE A 111 -15.63 14.86 7.06
CA ILE A 111 -14.60 15.62 6.34
C ILE A 111 -15.06 17.08 6.32
N GLN A 112 -14.41 17.92 7.10
CA GLN A 112 -14.84 19.30 7.35
C GLN A 112 -14.22 20.28 6.34
N ALA A 113 -12.90 20.16 6.13
CA ALA A 113 -12.15 21.15 5.37
C ALA A 113 -11.06 20.52 4.52
N VAL A 114 -10.69 21.22 3.44
CA VAL A 114 -9.51 20.94 2.63
C VAL A 114 -8.76 22.24 2.34
N SER A 115 -7.45 22.13 2.17
CA SER A 115 -6.62 23.22 1.64
C SER A 115 -5.68 22.64 0.59
N ALA A 116 -5.28 23.45 -0.38
CA ALA A 116 -4.25 23.11 -1.35
C ALA A 116 -3.53 24.39 -1.79
N ARG A 117 -2.29 24.26 -2.25
CA ARG A 117 -1.48 25.40 -2.77
C ARG A 117 -2.20 26.20 -3.86
N ASP A 118 -2.98 25.53 -4.70
CA ASP A 118 -3.85 26.17 -5.69
C ASP A 118 -5.27 26.19 -5.15
N ARG A 119 -5.75 27.39 -4.81
CA ARG A 119 -7.09 27.60 -4.26
C ARG A 119 -8.20 27.16 -5.22
N LYS A 120 -8.07 27.43 -6.52
CA LYS A 120 -9.09 27.01 -7.52
C LYS A 120 -9.17 25.49 -7.58
N LYS A 121 -8.02 24.82 -7.52
CA LYS A 121 -7.98 23.35 -7.43
C LYS A 121 -8.64 22.86 -6.14
N ALA A 122 -8.41 23.52 -5.00
CA ALA A 122 -9.03 23.17 -3.73
C ALA A 122 -10.57 23.34 -3.78
N GLU A 123 -11.07 24.42 -4.39
CA GLU A 123 -12.51 24.68 -4.56
C GLU A 123 -13.19 23.61 -5.44
N ALA A 124 -12.59 23.27 -6.58
CA ALA A 124 -13.08 22.19 -7.44
C ALA A 124 -13.05 20.83 -6.73
N TYR A 125 -11.97 20.55 -5.98
CA TYR A 125 -11.81 19.33 -5.20
C TYR A 125 -12.85 19.22 -4.08
N ALA A 126 -13.09 20.30 -3.34
CA ALA A 126 -14.09 20.35 -2.28
C ALA A 126 -15.49 20.13 -2.85
N LYS A 127 -15.84 20.82 -3.94
CA LYS A 127 -17.14 20.66 -4.62
C LYS A 127 -17.39 19.23 -5.07
N SER A 128 -16.42 18.60 -5.75
CA SER A 128 -16.56 17.23 -6.27
C SER A 128 -16.64 16.16 -5.17
N ASN A 129 -16.06 16.42 -4.00
CA ASN A 129 -16.06 15.47 -2.87
C ASN A 129 -17.08 15.81 -1.78
N GLY A 130 -17.81 16.93 -1.90
CA GLY A 130 -18.78 17.39 -0.90
C GLY A 130 -18.13 17.85 0.41
N ILE A 131 -16.95 18.47 0.34
CA ILE A 131 -16.24 19.03 1.49
C ILE A 131 -16.77 20.46 1.74
N PRO A 132 -17.30 20.77 2.94
CA PRO A 132 -17.95 22.05 3.21
C PRO A 132 -17.03 23.28 3.10
N GLU A 133 -15.78 23.15 3.53
CA GLU A 133 -14.88 24.30 3.67
C GLU A 133 -13.60 24.16 2.86
N VAL A 134 -13.16 25.28 2.29
CA VAL A 134 -11.84 25.45 1.67
C VAL A 134 -11.08 26.49 2.49
N LYS A 135 -9.93 26.10 3.04
CA LYS A 135 -9.04 27.01 3.78
C LYS A 135 -7.89 27.50 2.89
N ASP A 136 -7.41 28.71 3.15
CA ASP A 136 -6.36 29.36 2.34
C ASP A 136 -5.01 28.69 2.49
N SER A 137 -4.70 28.19 3.69
CA SER A 137 -3.44 27.53 3.99
C SER A 137 -3.63 26.22 4.75
N TYR A 138 -2.59 25.38 4.73
CA TYR A 138 -2.54 24.20 5.60
C TYR A 138 -2.49 24.60 7.08
N GLN A 139 -1.88 25.74 7.42
CA GLN A 139 -1.84 26.24 8.79
C GLN A 139 -3.24 26.64 9.28
N ASP A 140 -4.09 27.20 8.42
CA ASP A 140 -5.47 27.55 8.77
C ASP A 140 -6.31 26.31 9.15
N ILE A 141 -5.97 25.13 8.61
CA ILE A 141 -6.58 23.86 9.04
C ILE A 141 -6.10 23.48 10.45
N LEU A 142 -4.82 23.68 10.75
CA LEU A 142 -4.25 23.37 12.07
C LEU A 142 -4.75 24.35 13.14
N ASP A 143 -4.96 25.60 12.77
CA ASP A 143 -5.41 26.65 13.69
C ASP A 143 -6.93 26.63 13.93
N ASP A 144 -7.69 25.88 13.12
CA ASP A 144 -9.14 25.77 13.28
C ASP A 144 -9.49 24.93 14.52
N PRO A 145 -10.13 25.50 15.57
CA PRO A 145 -10.51 24.74 16.76
C PRO A 145 -11.63 23.72 16.50
N ASN A 146 -12.31 23.79 15.35
CA ASN A 146 -13.35 22.84 14.96
C ASN A 146 -12.80 21.58 14.25
N ILE A 147 -11.50 21.50 14.02
CA ILE A 147 -10.87 20.34 13.38
C ILE A 147 -10.16 19.51 14.46
N ASP A 148 -10.56 18.26 14.62
CA ASP A 148 -9.98 17.35 15.62
C ASP A 148 -8.77 16.60 15.04
N CYS A 149 -8.88 16.22 13.77
CA CYS A 149 -7.94 15.34 13.10
C CYS A 149 -7.47 15.95 11.77
N VAL A 150 -6.26 15.61 11.34
CA VAL A 150 -5.79 15.93 10.00
C VAL A 150 -5.35 14.67 9.26
N PHE A 151 -5.60 14.68 7.95
CA PHE A 151 -5.03 13.72 7.02
C PHE A 151 -4.01 14.40 6.13
N ILE A 152 -2.81 13.81 6.07
CA ILE A 152 -1.65 14.38 5.37
C ILE A 152 -1.26 13.45 4.21
N PRO A 153 -1.92 13.57 3.03
CA PRO A 153 -1.56 12.89 1.78
C PRO A 153 -0.67 13.77 0.88
N LEU A 154 0.28 14.48 1.48
CA LEU A 154 1.19 15.36 0.74
C LEU A 154 2.26 14.52 0.01
N PRO A 155 3.11 15.11 -0.85
CA PRO A 155 4.33 14.45 -1.25
C PRO A 155 5.19 14.06 -0.05
N ASN A 156 5.87 12.91 -0.11
CA ASN A 156 6.62 12.30 1.00
C ASN A 156 7.53 13.31 1.72
N GLY A 157 8.29 14.12 0.97
CA GLY A 157 9.22 15.13 1.53
C GLY A 157 8.56 16.25 2.35
N LEU A 158 7.23 16.37 2.32
CA LEU A 158 6.46 17.34 3.10
C LEU A 158 5.77 16.72 4.33
N HIS A 159 5.81 15.39 4.47
CA HIS A 159 5.14 14.70 5.57
C HIS A 159 5.69 15.12 6.93
N TYR A 160 7.02 15.11 7.09
CA TYR A 160 7.67 15.44 8.35
C TYR A 160 7.25 16.81 8.89
N GLU A 161 7.41 17.86 8.09
CA GLU A 161 7.07 19.23 8.52
C GLU A 161 5.61 19.34 8.97
N TRP A 162 4.68 18.86 8.13
CA TRP A 162 3.25 19.04 8.41
C TRP A 162 2.75 18.12 9.52
N ALA A 163 3.32 16.93 9.68
CA ALA A 163 3.03 16.07 10.82
C ALA A 163 3.52 16.70 12.13
N VAL A 164 4.76 17.22 12.18
CA VAL A 164 5.27 17.91 13.37
C VAL A 164 4.42 19.12 13.71
N ARG A 165 4.06 19.96 12.73
CA ARG A 165 3.17 21.12 12.94
C ARG A 165 1.81 20.69 13.50
N ALA A 166 1.20 19.65 12.92
CA ALA A 166 -0.11 19.18 13.34
C ALA A 166 -0.12 18.62 14.77
N ILE A 167 0.89 17.82 15.13
CA ILE A 167 1.05 17.29 16.49
C ILE A 167 1.28 18.44 17.49
N ARG A 168 2.13 19.43 17.17
CA ARG A 168 2.34 20.62 18.01
C ARG A 168 1.08 21.47 18.17
N ALA A 169 0.19 21.48 17.16
CA ALA A 169 -1.12 22.11 17.23
C ALA A 169 -2.19 21.25 17.96
N GLY A 170 -1.81 20.09 18.50
CA GLY A 170 -2.70 19.20 19.24
C GLY A 170 -3.66 18.38 18.38
N LYS A 171 -3.45 18.30 17.07
CA LYS A 171 -4.32 17.54 16.15
C LYS A 171 -3.94 16.07 16.11
N HIS A 172 -4.92 15.17 16.07
CA HIS A 172 -4.66 13.78 15.73
C HIS A 172 -4.27 13.69 14.24
N VAL A 173 -3.27 12.88 13.90
CA VAL A 173 -2.68 12.83 12.56
C VAL A 173 -2.79 11.44 11.97
N LEU A 174 -3.51 11.34 10.86
CA LEU A 174 -3.42 10.22 9.92
C LEU A 174 -2.43 10.62 8.81
N LEU A 175 -1.26 9.99 8.79
CA LEU A 175 -0.14 10.35 7.92
C LEU A 175 0.01 9.34 6.80
N GLU A 176 -0.01 9.78 5.53
CA GLU A 176 0.24 8.84 4.43
C GLU A 176 1.62 8.20 4.51
N LYS A 177 1.72 7.00 3.94
CA LYS A 177 2.99 6.25 3.88
C LYS A 177 3.79 6.63 2.62
N PRO A 178 5.13 6.58 2.66
CA PRO A 178 5.97 6.44 3.85
C PRO A 178 5.80 7.65 4.78
N SER A 179 5.91 7.44 6.08
CA SER A 179 5.68 8.48 7.09
C SER A 179 6.55 9.72 6.86
N VAL A 180 7.77 9.56 6.38
CA VAL A 180 8.75 10.65 6.19
C VAL A 180 9.79 10.29 5.12
N SER A 181 10.80 11.14 4.91
CA SER A 181 11.82 10.94 3.86
C SER A 181 12.89 9.92 4.26
N ASN A 182 13.28 9.85 5.53
CA ASN A 182 14.34 8.98 6.02
C ASN A 182 14.19 8.67 7.52
N ALA A 183 15.02 7.77 8.06
CA ALA A 183 14.96 7.33 9.44
C ALA A 183 15.24 8.43 10.46
N ILE A 184 16.04 9.45 10.10
CA ILE A 184 16.33 10.59 10.99
C ILE A 184 15.04 11.39 11.25
N GLU A 185 14.29 11.70 10.20
CA GLU A 185 12.98 12.35 10.36
C GLU A 185 12.00 11.49 11.15
N ALA A 186 12.03 10.17 10.96
CA ALA A 186 11.12 9.25 11.63
C ALA A 186 11.41 9.20 13.13
N GLU A 187 12.69 9.08 13.49
CA GLU A 187 13.17 9.13 14.88
C GLU A 187 12.68 10.41 15.57
N ILE A 188 12.81 11.56 14.91
CA ILE A 188 12.39 12.84 15.50
C ILE A 188 10.86 12.91 15.63
N LEU A 189 10.12 12.60 14.56
CA LEU A 189 8.66 12.72 14.51
C LEU A 189 7.98 11.80 15.54
N PHE A 190 8.35 10.53 15.57
CA PHE A 190 7.68 9.54 16.43
C PHE A 190 8.16 9.57 17.89
N LYS A 191 9.24 10.31 18.19
CA LYS A 191 9.71 10.57 19.56
C LYS A 191 9.43 12.01 20.03
N LEU A 192 8.55 12.74 19.34
CA LEU A 192 8.11 14.06 19.81
C LEU A 192 7.57 13.97 21.25
N PRO A 193 8.01 14.86 22.17
CA PRO A 193 7.56 14.84 23.56
C PRO A 193 6.03 14.95 23.71
N GLU A 194 5.36 15.61 22.77
CA GLU A 194 3.91 15.75 22.72
C GLU A 194 3.18 14.41 22.64
N LEU A 195 3.78 13.40 22.03
CA LEU A 195 3.21 12.06 21.87
C LEU A 195 3.25 11.23 23.16
N SER A 196 3.97 11.69 24.19
CA SER A 196 4.11 10.99 25.47
C SER A 196 3.21 11.54 26.59
N LYS A 197 2.39 12.57 26.30
CA LYS A 197 1.50 13.22 27.28
C LYS A 197 0.22 12.39 27.51
N PRO A 198 -0.48 12.53 28.64
CA PRO A 198 -1.73 11.80 28.90
C PRO A 198 -2.81 12.01 27.83
N ASP A 199 -2.95 13.25 27.35
CA ASP A 199 -3.87 13.63 26.26
C ASP A 199 -3.11 13.81 24.93
N ALA A 200 -2.11 12.96 24.70
CA ALA A 200 -1.29 13.01 23.49
C ALA A 200 -2.15 12.87 22.23
N PRO A 201 -1.87 13.67 21.18
CA PRO A 201 -2.43 13.41 19.87
C PRO A 201 -2.04 12.02 19.37
N VAL A 202 -2.90 11.44 18.54
CA VAL A 202 -2.69 10.13 17.95
C VAL A 202 -1.98 10.33 16.62
N LEU A 203 -0.84 9.69 16.42
CA LEU A 203 -0.13 9.66 15.14
C LEU A 203 -0.17 8.24 14.58
N LEU A 204 -0.67 8.08 13.36
CA LEU A 204 -0.71 6.81 12.65
C LEU A 204 -0.14 6.95 11.23
N GLU A 205 0.88 6.17 10.90
CA GLU A 205 1.29 5.97 9.51
C GLU A 205 0.30 5.03 8.80
N ALA A 206 -0.19 5.46 7.64
CA ALA A 206 -1.32 4.89 6.94
C ALA A 206 -0.98 3.64 6.09
N PHE A 207 -0.42 2.60 6.71
CA PHE A 207 -0.24 1.28 6.08
C PHE A 207 -1.56 0.49 6.01
N HIS A 208 -2.47 0.96 5.17
CA HIS A 208 -3.84 0.46 5.11
C HIS A 208 -3.94 -1.06 4.90
N ASN A 209 -3.05 -1.65 4.10
CA ASN A 209 -3.01 -3.08 3.83
C ASN A 209 -2.88 -3.94 5.10
N ARG A 210 -2.23 -3.43 6.15
CA ARG A 210 -2.03 -4.15 7.42
C ARG A 210 -3.31 -4.30 8.24
N PHE A 211 -4.33 -3.49 7.95
CA PHE A 211 -5.62 -3.51 8.65
C PHE A 211 -6.64 -4.42 7.97
N PHE A 212 -6.29 -5.06 6.85
CA PHE A 212 -7.23 -5.83 6.06
C PHE A 212 -7.38 -7.27 6.59
N PRO A 213 -8.60 -7.85 6.61
CA PRO A 213 -8.82 -9.21 7.11
C PRO A 213 -7.96 -10.29 6.45
N ALA A 214 -7.75 -10.21 5.14
CA ALA A 214 -6.88 -11.16 4.43
C ALA A 214 -5.44 -11.14 4.95
N TRP A 215 -4.92 -9.96 5.32
CA TRP A 215 -3.57 -9.84 5.88
C TRP A 215 -3.49 -10.46 7.28
N ALA A 216 -4.48 -10.19 8.14
CA ALA A 216 -4.54 -10.78 9.48
C ALA A 216 -4.63 -12.32 9.42
N TYR A 217 -5.51 -12.84 8.55
CA TYR A 217 -5.62 -14.28 8.33
C TYR A 217 -4.32 -14.87 7.79
N PHE A 218 -3.72 -14.27 6.75
CA PHE A 218 -2.46 -14.74 6.18
C PHE A 218 -1.35 -14.83 7.23
N ARG A 219 -1.19 -13.80 8.07
CA ARG A 219 -0.21 -13.82 9.16
C ARG A 219 -0.52 -14.87 10.22
N SER A 220 -1.78 -15.15 10.52
CA SER A 220 -2.16 -16.19 11.49
C SER A 220 -1.75 -17.60 11.07
N LEU A 221 -1.47 -17.82 9.77
CA LEU A 221 -1.00 -19.10 9.24
C LEU A 221 0.53 -19.26 9.31
N ILE A 222 1.25 -18.21 9.73
CA ILE A 222 2.71 -18.14 9.70
C ILE A 222 3.24 -18.22 11.13
N ASN A 223 4.20 -19.11 11.34
CA ASN A 223 5.08 -19.08 12.51
C ASN A 223 6.43 -18.46 12.08
N SER A 224 6.72 -17.25 12.56
CA SER A 224 7.90 -16.47 12.18
C SER A 224 9.23 -17.20 12.46
N GLU A 225 9.30 -18.01 13.52
CA GLU A 225 10.52 -18.79 13.84
C GLU A 225 10.85 -19.84 12.77
N ASN A 226 9.81 -20.30 12.07
CA ASN A 226 9.91 -21.33 11.03
C ASN A 226 10.10 -20.73 9.62
N VAL A 227 10.14 -19.41 9.45
CA VAL A 227 10.30 -18.80 8.12
C VAL A 227 11.76 -18.94 7.64
N ALA A 228 11.96 -19.48 6.45
CA ALA A 228 13.27 -19.57 5.79
C ALA A 228 13.47 -18.44 4.79
N HIS A 229 12.45 -18.19 3.95
CA HIS A 229 12.53 -17.21 2.87
C HIS A 229 11.18 -16.51 2.68
N VAL A 230 11.24 -15.23 2.33
CA VAL A 230 10.06 -14.45 1.96
C VAL A 230 10.38 -13.67 0.68
N SER A 231 9.49 -13.74 -0.31
CA SER A 231 9.55 -12.95 -1.53
C SER A 231 8.33 -12.06 -1.66
N SER A 232 8.52 -10.75 -1.77
CA SER A 232 7.44 -9.78 -2.00
C SER A 232 7.65 -9.04 -3.31
N SER A 233 6.59 -8.87 -4.09
CA SER A 233 6.65 -8.15 -5.35
C SER A 233 5.42 -7.30 -5.61
N SER A 234 5.63 -6.17 -6.30
CA SER A 234 4.56 -5.31 -6.79
C SER A 234 4.92 -4.69 -8.14
N MET A 235 3.92 -4.28 -8.91
CA MET A 235 4.16 -3.48 -10.11
C MET A 235 3.08 -2.45 -10.34
N ILE A 236 3.47 -1.35 -10.98
CA ILE A 236 2.57 -0.41 -11.62
C ILE A 236 2.88 -0.41 -13.12
N PRO A 237 1.88 -0.51 -14.01
CA PRO A 237 2.10 -0.46 -15.45
C PRO A 237 2.72 0.86 -15.89
N TRP A 238 3.60 0.82 -16.91
CA TRP A 238 4.34 2.00 -17.39
C TRP A 238 3.45 3.18 -17.81
N TRP A 239 2.22 2.93 -18.25
CA TRP A 239 1.27 3.97 -18.69
C TRP A 239 0.58 4.68 -17.52
N ALA A 240 0.64 4.13 -16.30
CA ALA A 240 0.04 4.74 -15.12
C ALA A 240 0.95 5.76 -14.44
N THR A 241 2.24 5.83 -14.82
CA THR A 241 3.20 6.80 -14.28
C THR A 241 3.95 7.50 -15.40
N SER A 242 3.94 8.83 -15.38
CA SER A 242 4.80 9.65 -16.24
C SER A 242 6.15 9.88 -15.58
N LYS A 243 7.22 10.08 -16.36
CA LYS A 243 8.53 10.45 -15.80
C LYS A 243 8.51 11.79 -15.05
N ASN A 244 7.55 12.67 -15.36
CA ASN A 244 7.37 13.97 -14.70
C ASN A 244 6.48 13.88 -13.44
N ASP A 245 6.12 12.67 -13.03
CA ASP A 245 5.32 12.44 -11.83
C ASP A 245 6.12 12.73 -10.55
N ILE A 246 5.42 13.04 -9.46
CA ILE A 246 6.02 13.29 -8.14
C ILE A 246 6.87 12.12 -7.65
N HIS A 247 6.56 10.89 -8.07
CA HIS A 247 7.34 9.70 -7.72
C HIS A 247 8.78 9.76 -8.23
N PHE A 248 9.09 10.62 -9.20
CA PHE A 248 10.45 10.78 -9.72
C PHE A 248 11.11 12.10 -9.33
N ASN A 249 10.52 12.82 -8.37
CA ASN A 249 11.10 14.04 -7.82
C ASN A 249 11.91 13.74 -6.54
N TYR A 250 13.24 13.84 -6.64
CA TYR A 250 14.16 13.53 -5.54
C TYR A 250 13.95 14.46 -4.34
N SER A 251 13.73 15.76 -4.58
CA SER A 251 13.50 16.76 -3.52
C SER A 251 12.19 16.54 -2.76
N LEU A 252 11.28 15.73 -3.31
CA LEU A 252 10.05 15.30 -2.64
C LEU A 252 10.13 13.86 -2.11
N ALA A 253 11.35 13.31 -1.98
CA ALA A 253 11.60 11.94 -1.55
C ALA A 253 10.92 10.89 -2.44
N GLY A 254 11.03 11.07 -3.76
CA GLY A 254 10.59 10.12 -4.78
C GLY A 254 11.45 8.85 -4.87
N GLY A 255 10.97 7.87 -5.64
CA GLY A 255 11.55 6.56 -5.87
C GLY A 255 10.49 5.45 -5.75
N THR A 256 10.62 4.36 -6.52
CA THR A 256 9.71 3.22 -6.42
C THR A 256 9.85 2.50 -5.08
N MET A 257 11.04 2.49 -4.47
CA MET A 257 11.22 2.00 -3.10
C MET A 257 10.36 2.80 -2.10
N MET A 258 10.32 4.14 -2.21
CA MET A 258 9.44 4.97 -1.39
C MET A 258 7.95 4.73 -1.71
N ALA A 259 7.60 4.66 -2.99
CA ALA A 259 6.20 4.56 -3.42
C ALA A 259 5.55 3.21 -3.09
N MET A 260 6.19 2.12 -3.52
CA MET A 260 5.67 0.75 -3.49
C MET A 260 6.56 -0.20 -2.69
N GLY A 261 7.87 0.06 -2.62
CA GLY A 261 8.81 -0.75 -1.83
C GLY A 261 8.47 -0.78 -0.35
N THR A 262 7.90 0.31 0.19
CA THR A 262 7.35 0.39 1.55
C THR A 262 6.43 -0.77 1.90
N TYR A 263 5.48 -1.14 1.02
CA TYR A 263 4.59 -2.29 1.24
C TYR A 263 5.34 -3.62 1.28
N ASN A 264 6.30 -3.78 0.36
CA ASN A 264 7.09 -5.02 0.27
C ASN A 264 7.99 -5.19 1.51
N PHE A 265 8.71 -4.14 1.91
CA PHE A 265 9.57 -4.15 3.08
C PHE A 265 8.78 -4.33 4.37
N SER A 266 7.61 -3.68 4.46
CA SER A 266 6.66 -3.89 5.54
C SER A 266 6.23 -5.35 5.66
N ALA A 267 5.91 -6.01 4.55
CA ALA A 267 5.51 -7.42 4.55
C ALA A 267 6.66 -8.33 5.04
N LEU A 268 7.90 -8.10 4.58
CA LEU A 268 9.07 -8.85 5.04
C LEU A 268 9.22 -8.76 6.57
N ARG A 269 9.25 -7.54 7.12
CA ARG A 269 9.43 -7.31 8.57
C ARG A 269 8.35 -7.97 9.41
N LEU A 270 7.08 -7.84 8.99
CA LEU A 270 5.94 -8.39 9.74
C LEU A 270 5.82 -9.93 9.65
N ILE A 271 6.39 -10.55 8.60
CA ILE A 271 6.38 -12.01 8.44
C ILE A 271 7.51 -12.63 9.25
N PHE A 272 8.72 -12.03 9.21
CA PHE A 272 9.83 -12.45 10.07
C PHE A 272 9.64 -12.04 11.53
N ASP A 273 8.71 -11.13 11.82
CA ASP A 273 8.49 -10.51 13.14
C ASP A 273 9.78 -9.91 13.72
N ALA A 274 10.59 -9.33 12.83
CA ALA A 274 11.92 -8.81 13.13
C ALA A 274 12.34 -7.74 12.11
N ASP A 275 13.32 -6.93 12.50
CA ASP A 275 14.03 -6.04 11.58
C ASP A 275 15.18 -6.78 10.90
N PRO A 276 15.54 -6.42 9.65
CA PRO A 276 16.67 -7.04 8.97
C PRO A 276 18.00 -6.66 9.66
N GLU A 277 18.92 -7.61 9.71
CA GLU A 277 20.29 -7.39 10.19
C GLU A 277 21.12 -6.61 9.17
N GLU A 278 20.91 -6.86 7.87
CA GLU A 278 21.60 -6.18 6.78
C GLU A 278 20.85 -6.25 5.44
N CYS A 279 21.14 -5.32 4.54
CA CYS A 279 20.78 -5.39 3.13
C CYS A 279 21.95 -6.03 2.37
N LEU A 280 21.73 -7.25 1.89
CA LEU A 280 22.71 -8.05 1.17
C LEU A 280 22.99 -7.49 -0.23
N SER A 281 21.95 -7.05 -0.93
CA SER A 281 22.05 -6.40 -2.25
C SER A 281 20.84 -5.51 -2.51
N CYS A 282 21.01 -4.47 -3.31
CA CYS A 282 19.91 -3.64 -3.80
C CYS A 282 20.23 -3.13 -5.21
N ASP A 283 19.71 -3.82 -6.23
CA ASP A 283 19.85 -3.42 -7.62
C ASP A 283 18.72 -2.46 -7.99
N THR A 284 19.04 -1.35 -8.65
CA THR A 284 18.04 -0.34 -9.04
C THR A 284 18.17 0.04 -10.51
N LYS A 285 17.08 0.57 -11.06
CA LYS A 285 17.09 1.28 -12.35
C LYS A 285 16.47 2.65 -12.16
N ALA A 286 17.14 3.67 -12.66
CA ALA A 286 16.68 5.05 -12.72
C ALA A 286 16.71 5.54 -14.17
N PHE A 287 16.10 6.71 -14.43
CA PHE A 287 16.19 7.33 -15.75
C PHE A 287 17.58 7.94 -15.95
N ASP A 288 18.15 7.74 -17.13
CA ASP A 288 19.41 8.35 -17.54
C ASP A 288 19.15 9.62 -18.36
N ASP A 289 18.45 10.59 -17.76
CA ASP A 289 18.11 11.88 -18.39
C ASP A 289 18.66 13.10 -17.63
N GLY A 290 19.56 12.86 -16.67
CA GLY A 290 20.20 13.88 -15.84
C GLY A 290 19.31 14.48 -14.74
N VAL A 291 17.98 14.43 -14.89
CA VAL A 291 17.01 15.05 -13.97
C VAL A 291 16.49 14.04 -12.95
N HIS A 292 16.10 12.85 -13.40
CA HIS A 292 15.43 11.85 -12.56
C HIS A 292 16.36 10.72 -12.11
N LYS A 293 17.68 10.87 -12.32
CA LYS A 293 18.71 9.85 -12.05
C LYS A 293 18.80 9.37 -10.61
N ASN A 294 18.32 10.17 -9.65
CA ASN A 294 18.36 9.82 -8.23
C ASN A 294 17.10 9.10 -7.74
N CYS A 295 16.11 8.90 -8.62
CA CYS A 295 14.86 8.21 -8.30
C CYS A 295 14.79 6.91 -9.09
N ASP A 296 14.82 5.80 -8.38
CA ASP A 296 14.58 4.49 -8.93
C ASP A 296 13.14 4.39 -9.48
N TYR A 297 12.97 3.82 -10.67
CA TYR A 297 11.68 3.34 -11.16
C TYR A 297 11.53 1.83 -11.02
N GLU A 298 12.62 1.09 -10.80
CA GLU A 298 12.63 -0.35 -10.51
C GLU A 298 13.70 -0.67 -9.47
N PHE A 299 13.41 -1.62 -8.58
CA PHE A 299 14.39 -2.15 -7.64
C PHE A 299 14.22 -3.67 -7.41
N LYS A 300 15.31 -4.30 -7.00
CA LYS A 300 15.35 -5.65 -6.40
C LYS A 300 16.29 -5.62 -5.20
N ALA A 301 15.75 -5.82 -4.01
CA ALA A 301 16.50 -5.79 -2.76
C ALA A 301 16.45 -7.15 -2.07
N LYS A 302 17.56 -7.52 -1.43
CA LYS A 302 17.72 -8.74 -0.65
C LYS A 302 18.23 -8.39 0.74
N PHE A 303 17.62 -8.96 1.77
CA PHE A 303 17.92 -8.71 3.17
C PHE A 303 18.17 -10.01 3.91
N ARG A 304 19.01 -9.93 4.94
CA ARG A 304 19.16 -10.98 5.95
C ARG A 304 18.36 -10.59 7.19
N PHE A 305 17.58 -11.52 7.70
CA PHE A 305 16.85 -11.42 8.96
C PHE A 305 17.47 -12.36 10.02
N PRO A 306 17.18 -12.14 11.31
CA PRO A 306 17.65 -13.00 12.38
C PRO A 306 17.39 -14.49 12.12
N GLY A 307 18.32 -15.34 12.57
CA GLY A 307 18.24 -16.78 12.34
C GLY A 307 18.53 -17.21 10.90
N GLY A 308 19.12 -16.34 10.08
CA GLY A 308 19.53 -16.62 8.71
C GLY A 308 18.40 -16.57 7.68
N GLY A 309 17.24 -16.02 8.06
CA GLY A 309 16.11 -15.83 7.15
C GLY A 309 16.46 -14.86 6.02
N ILE A 310 15.95 -15.12 4.82
CA ILE A 310 16.22 -14.29 3.64
C ILE A 310 14.92 -13.64 3.16
N GLY A 311 14.91 -12.31 3.10
CA GLY A 311 13.82 -11.53 2.52
C GLY A 311 14.23 -10.94 1.18
N GLU A 312 13.40 -11.09 0.15
CA GLU A 312 13.58 -10.48 -1.16
C GLU A 312 12.36 -9.62 -1.50
N ALA A 313 12.62 -8.42 -1.98
CA ALA A 313 11.57 -7.47 -2.35
C ALA A 313 11.89 -6.86 -3.71
N SER A 314 10.86 -6.68 -4.53
CA SER A 314 11.01 -6.02 -5.83
C SER A 314 9.80 -5.18 -6.18
N SER A 315 10.04 -4.11 -6.92
CA SER A 315 8.95 -3.32 -7.50
C SER A 315 9.38 -2.62 -8.77
N THR A 316 8.42 -2.32 -9.63
CA THR A 316 8.62 -1.47 -10.81
C THR A 316 7.43 -0.55 -11.02
N LEU A 317 7.70 0.72 -11.32
CA LEU A 317 6.72 1.70 -11.81
C LEU A 317 6.61 1.67 -13.34
N LYS A 318 7.40 0.82 -14.01
CA LYS A 318 7.39 0.65 -15.46
C LYS A 318 7.09 -0.80 -15.84
N GLY A 319 6.14 -1.40 -15.11
CA GLY A 319 5.66 -2.75 -15.37
C GLY A 319 5.06 -2.90 -16.76
N GLY A 320 4.92 -4.15 -17.20
CA GLY A 320 4.27 -4.48 -18.46
C GLY A 320 2.78 -4.08 -18.50
N THR A 321 2.14 -4.31 -19.64
CA THR A 321 0.74 -3.93 -19.85
C THR A 321 -0.24 -4.71 -18.97
N ILE A 322 0.08 -5.97 -18.63
CA ILE A 322 -0.73 -6.80 -17.74
C ILE A 322 -0.38 -6.44 -16.30
N LEU A 323 -1.34 -5.87 -15.57
CA LEU A 323 -1.21 -5.63 -14.14
C LEU A 323 -1.15 -6.97 -13.40
N LEU A 324 0.02 -7.36 -12.92
CA LEU A 324 0.13 -8.47 -11.99
C LEU A 324 -0.24 -7.98 -10.58
N PRO A 325 -1.06 -8.74 -9.84
CA PRO A 325 -1.37 -8.40 -8.45
C PRO A 325 -0.08 -8.42 -7.62
N SER A 326 0.06 -7.49 -6.70
CA SER A 326 1.13 -7.54 -5.70
C SER A 326 1.05 -8.85 -4.93
N SER A 327 2.16 -9.52 -4.70
CA SER A 327 2.18 -10.81 -4.00
C SER A 327 3.26 -10.85 -2.92
N VAL A 328 3.01 -11.67 -1.90
CA VAL A 328 4.02 -12.07 -0.93
C VAL A 328 3.95 -13.59 -0.74
N THR A 329 5.09 -14.25 -0.90
CA THR A 329 5.27 -15.69 -0.76
C THR A 329 6.22 -15.96 0.40
N VAL A 330 5.85 -16.92 1.25
CA VAL A 330 6.58 -17.34 2.45
C VAL A 330 6.90 -18.81 2.32
N THR A 331 8.18 -19.14 2.44
CA THR A 331 8.68 -20.51 2.44
C THR A 331 9.21 -20.84 3.83
N ASN A 332 8.66 -21.88 4.44
CA ASN A 332 9.11 -22.34 5.76
C ASN A 332 10.36 -23.20 5.66
N LYS A 333 11.08 -23.32 6.77
CA LYS A 333 12.11 -24.35 6.96
C LYS A 333 11.42 -25.72 6.94
N GLU A 334 12.21 -26.76 6.68
CA GLU A 334 11.70 -28.13 6.82
C GLU A 334 11.30 -28.40 8.26
N ASP A 335 10.07 -28.86 8.46
CA ASP A 335 9.54 -29.19 9.78
C ASP A 335 9.33 -30.72 9.90
N VAL A 336 9.73 -31.30 11.03
CA VAL A 336 9.56 -32.74 11.27
C VAL A 336 8.30 -32.95 12.10
N ILE A 337 7.26 -33.49 11.47
CA ILE A 337 5.97 -33.70 12.11
C ILE A 337 5.97 -35.04 12.86
N PRO A 338 5.64 -35.06 14.15
CA PRO A 338 5.45 -36.31 14.89
C PRO A 338 4.35 -37.16 14.24
N ASP A 339 4.65 -38.41 13.93
CA ASP A 339 3.70 -39.38 13.39
C ASP A 339 3.94 -40.75 14.03
N ASN A 340 3.16 -41.07 15.07
CA ASN A 340 3.30 -42.31 15.84
C ASN A 340 2.92 -43.57 15.05
N THR A 341 2.40 -43.42 13.83
CA THR A 341 2.08 -44.55 12.95
C THR A 341 3.29 -44.99 12.12
N LEU A 342 4.33 -44.17 12.02
CA LEU A 342 5.53 -44.48 11.26
C LEU A 342 6.53 -45.32 12.09
N PRO A 343 7.27 -46.24 11.45
CA PRO A 343 8.40 -46.91 12.10
C PRO A 343 9.43 -45.88 12.60
N THR A 344 10.14 -46.19 13.68
CA THR A 344 11.20 -45.32 14.25
C THR A 344 12.36 -45.06 13.29
N SER A 345 12.49 -45.85 12.22
CA SER A 345 13.44 -45.67 11.14
C SER A 345 12.98 -44.65 10.08
N GLN A 346 11.80 -44.06 10.23
CA GLN A 346 11.21 -43.11 9.30
C GLN A 346 10.81 -41.83 10.03
N LYS A 347 10.78 -40.72 9.29
CA LYS A 347 10.27 -39.43 9.78
C LYS A 347 9.37 -38.79 8.73
N LYS A 348 8.33 -38.11 9.19
CA LYS A 348 7.47 -37.28 8.34
C LYS A 348 7.99 -35.85 8.34
N VAL A 349 8.21 -35.30 7.16
CA VAL A 349 8.70 -33.94 6.94
C VAL A 349 7.61 -33.14 6.23
N LEU A 350 7.42 -31.89 6.62
CA LEU A 350 6.58 -30.90 5.96
C LEU A 350 7.44 -29.78 5.40
N LEU A 351 7.21 -29.45 4.13
CA LEU A 351 7.62 -28.19 3.54
C LEU A 351 6.35 -27.40 3.19
N ARG A 352 6.22 -26.20 3.77
CA ARG A 352 5.08 -25.31 3.55
C ARG A 352 5.50 -24.07 2.77
N GLU A 353 4.68 -23.72 1.79
CA GLU A 353 4.72 -22.46 1.07
C GLU A 353 3.35 -21.77 1.19
N LEU A 354 3.32 -20.50 1.58
CA LEU A 354 2.12 -19.68 1.63
C LEU A 354 2.27 -18.50 0.68
N THR A 355 1.24 -18.18 -0.12
CA THR A 355 1.26 -16.98 -0.96
C THR A 355 -0.01 -16.17 -0.80
N LEU A 356 0.15 -14.89 -0.44
CA LEU A 356 -0.92 -13.89 -0.53
C LEU A 356 -0.75 -13.09 -1.81
N TYR A 357 -1.72 -13.22 -2.73
CA TYR A 357 -1.88 -12.33 -3.87
C TYR A 357 -2.86 -11.20 -3.54
N GLY A 358 -2.61 -10.02 -4.08
CA GLY A 358 -3.43 -8.83 -3.84
C GLY A 358 -3.07 -8.06 -2.56
N LEU A 359 -1.84 -8.17 -2.05
CA LEU A 359 -1.40 -7.51 -0.80
C LEU A 359 -1.86 -6.05 -0.66
N VAL A 360 -1.67 -5.22 -1.69
CA VAL A 360 -2.01 -3.78 -1.65
C VAL A 360 -3.48 -3.53 -2.01
N HIS A 361 -4.03 -4.30 -2.94
CA HIS A 361 -5.32 -4.03 -3.60
C HIS A 361 -6.39 -5.08 -3.27
N GLY A 362 -6.34 -5.66 -2.07
CA GLY A 362 -7.06 -6.89 -1.74
C GLY A 362 -8.58 -6.82 -1.81
N LEU A 363 -9.18 -5.62 -1.76
CA LEU A 363 -10.63 -5.45 -1.97
C LEU A 363 -11.07 -5.86 -3.38
N PHE A 364 -10.33 -5.41 -4.41
CA PHE A 364 -10.66 -5.69 -5.80
C PHE A 364 -10.53 -7.19 -6.03
N TRP A 365 -9.39 -7.74 -5.64
CA TRP A 365 -9.15 -9.16 -5.68
C TRP A 365 -7.94 -9.50 -4.79
N HIS A 366 -8.07 -10.57 -4.03
CA HIS A 366 -6.97 -11.25 -3.37
C HIS A 366 -7.21 -12.75 -3.36
N ARG A 367 -6.15 -13.48 -3.05
CA ARG A 367 -6.17 -14.93 -2.85
C ARG A 367 -5.04 -15.32 -1.94
N ILE A 368 -5.30 -16.24 -1.02
CA ILE A 368 -4.28 -16.85 -0.17
C ILE A 368 -4.18 -18.32 -0.56
N ASP A 369 -3.01 -18.75 -1.01
CA ASP A 369 -2.73 -20.15 -1.31
C ASP A 369 -1.81 -20.73 -0.24
N VAL A 370 -2.14 -21.93 0.24
CA VAL A 370 -1.32 -22.73 1.14
C VAL A 370 -0.99 -24.02 0.43
N LYS A 371 0.30 -24.31 0.30
CA LYS A 371 0.83 -25.51 -0.34
C LYS A 371 1.71 -26.24 0.66
N ASP A 372 1.25 -27.42 1.05
CA ASP A 372 1.96 -28.33 1.94
C ASP A 372 2.48 -29.52 1.15
N VAL A 373 3.78 -29.77 1.24
CA VAL A 373 4.44 -30.92 0.66
C VAL A 373 4.92 -31.81 1.80
N PHE A 374 4.36 -33.01 1.88
CA PHE A 374 4.74 -33.99 2.89
C PHE A 374 5.65 -35.04 2.30
N GLU A 375 6.68 -35.41 3.05
CA GLU A 375 7.60 -36.49 2.70
C GLU A 375 7.77 -37.45 3.88
N ILE A 376 7.67 -38.76 3.61
CA ILE A 376 8.19 -39.78 4.53
C ILE A 376 9.61 -40.07 4.09
N ARG A 377 10.59 -39.79 4.96
CA ARG A 377 12.00 -40.04 4.71
C ARG A 377 12.52 -41.19 5.55
N SER A 378 13.39 -42.02 4.98
CA SER A 378 14.13 -43.05 5.72
C SER A 378 15.16 -42.42 6.67
N LYS A 379 15.74 -43.23 7.57
CA LYS A 379 16.84 -42.81 8.46
C LYS A 379 18.03 -42.19 7.70
N ASN A 380 18.24 -42.61 6.45
CA ASN A 380 19.33 -42.13 5.59
C ASN A 380 18.95 -40.89 4.77
N GLY A 381 17.71 -40.39 4.91
CA GLY A 381 17.22 -39.19 4.22
C GLY A 381 16.53 -39.45 2.87
N GLU A 382 16.45 -40.70 2.42
CA GLU A 382 15.78 -41.05 1.16
C GLU A 382 14.26 -40.86 1.27
N VAL A 383 13.66 -40.24 0.26
CA VAL A 383 12.21 -40.03 0.20
C VAL A 383 11.51 -41.32 -0.21
N ILE A 384 10.75 -41.89 0.72
CA ILE A 384 9.96 -43.14 0.54
C ILE A 384 8.60 -42.81 -0.07
N LYS A 385 7.97 -41.74 0.41
CA LYS A 385 6.65 -41.29 -0.05
C LYS A 385 6.60 -39.77 -0.06
N LYS A 386 5.98 -39.20 -1.08
CA LYS A 386 5.76 -37.76 -1.22
C LYS A 386 4.34 -37.48 -1.70
N TRP A 387 3.67 -36.50 -1.08
CA TRP A 387 2.39 -35.99 -1.56
C TRP A 387 2.26 -34.50 -1.29
N GLU A 388 1.26 -33.89 -1.91
CA GLU A 388 1.01 -32.46 -1.85
C GLU A 388 -0.46 -32.20 -1.51
N GLU A 389 -0.68 -31.23 -0.62
CA GLU A 389 -1.99 -30.70 -0.27
C GLU A 389 -2.02 -29.20 -0.57
N LYS A 390 -3.08 -28.75 -1.24
CA LYS A 390 -3.26 -27.35 -1.64
C LYS A 390 -4.61 -26.83 -1.18
N ASN A 391 -4.60 -25.69 -0.52
CA ASN A 391 -5.80 -24.97 -0.10
C ASN A 391 -5.75 -23.52 -0.57
N THR A 392 -6.91 -22.95 -0.88
CA THR A 392 -7.05 -21.57 -1.35
C THR A 392 -8.14 -20.87 -0.55
N HIS A 393 -7.86 -19.65 -0.09
CA HIS A 393 -8.76 -18.85 0.74
C HIS A 393 -8.96 -17.45 0.15
N LYS A 394 -10.18 -16.93 0.33
CA LYS A 394 -10.54 -15.52 0.12
C LYS A 394 -11.20 -15.03 1.42
N VAL A 395 -10.71 -13.93 1.97
CA VAL A 395 -11.08 -13.41 3.29
C VAL A 395 -11.31 -11.91 3.19
N TYR A 396 -12.58 -11.50 3.02
CA TYR A 396 -12.98 -10.10 2.89
C TYR A 396 -13.48 -9.50 4.21
N THR A 397 -13.83 -10.34 5.18
CA THR A 397 -14.29 -9.94 6.52
C THR A 397 -13.53 -10.66 7.62
N PHE A 398 -13.51 -10.10 8.83
CA PHE A 398 -12.90 -10.78 9.97
C PHE A 398 -13.69 -12.00 10.44
N LYS A 399 -15.00 -12.04 10.19
CA LYS A 399 -15.82 -13.24 10.37
C LYS A 399 -15.32 -14.41 9.50
N GLU A 400 -14.93 -14.14 8.25
CA GLU A 400 -14.33 -15.14 7.37
C GLU A 400 -12.90 -15.52 7.79
N ALA A 401 -12.15 -14.58 8.38
CA ALA A 401 -10.82 -14.88 8.95
C ALA A 401 -10.92 -15.88 10.11
N GLY A 402 -12.02 -15.82 10.88
CA GLY A 402 -12.31 -16.75 11.97
C GLY A 402 -11.37 -16.59 13.16
N GLY A 403 -11.36 -17.60 14.05
CA GLY A 403 -10.49 -17.62 15.22
C GLY A 403 -10.68 -16.39 16.13
N GLU A 404 -9.56 -15.79 16.55
CA GLU A 404 -9.56 -14.59 17.40
C GLU A 404 -10.12 -13.33 16.70
N PHE A 405 -10.28 -13.36 15.38
CA PHE A 405 -10.78 -12.21 14.61
C PHE A 405 -12.30 -12.22 14.43
N ALA A 406 -12.97 -13.35 14.66
CA ALA A 406 -14.35 -13.57 14.21
C ALA A 406 -15.36 -12.50 14.66
N ASP A 407 -15.14 -11.90 15.83
CA ASP A 407 -16.02 -10.90 16.45
C ASP A 407 -15.66 -9.45 16.10
N LEU A 408 -14.63 -9.22 15.28
CA LEU A 408 -14.21 -7.89 14.90
C LEU A 408 -15.12 -7.29 13.83
N PRO A 409 -15.41 -5.97 13.90
CA PRO A 409 -16.28 -5.32 12.94
C PRO A 409 -15.66 -5.31 11.54
N GLY A 410 -16.51 -5.52 10.55
CA GLY A 410 -16.13 -5.47 9.16
C GLY A 410 -17.28 -5.86 8.28
N GLU A 411 -17.42 -5.15 7.17
CA GLU A 411 -18.38 -5.51 6.13
C GLU A 411 -17.63 -5.95 4.88
N VAL A 412 -18.25 -6.80 4.06
CA VAL A 412 -17.63 -7.31 2.82
C VAL A 412 -17.15 -6.19 1.89
N TYR A 413 -17.78 -5.00 1.95
CA TYR A 413 -17.44 -3.83 1.15
C TYR A 413 -16.43 -2.89 1.83
N TRP A 414 -16.02 -3.15 3.06
CA TRP A 414 -15.02 -2.33 3.73
C TRP A 414 -13.66 -2.48 3.05
N MET A 415 -13.16 -1.36 2.55
CA MET A 415 -11.79 -1.26 2.08
C MET A 415 -10.82 -1.36 3.26
N SER A 416 -9.59 -1.77 2.99
CA SER A 416 -8.49 -1.68 3.94
C SER A 416 -8.36 -0.29 4.58
N TYR A 417 -8.59 0.78 3.81
CA TYR A 417 -8.67 2.16 4.32
C TYR A 417 -9.81 2.40 5.34
N ARG A 418 -10.96 1.73 5.18
CA ARG A 418 -12.07 1.83 6.12
C ARG A 418 -11.77 1.09 7.43
N HIS A 419 -11.12 -0.07 7.36
CA HIS A 419 -10.61 -0.76 8.55
C HIS A 419 -9.55 0.09 9.27
N GLN A 420 -8.61 0.71 8.54
CA GLN A 420 -7.63 1.62 9.12
C GLN A 420 -8.30 2.81 9.82
N LEU A 421 -9.27 3.46 9.17
CA LEU A 421 -9.99 4.59 9.75
C LEU A 421 -10.73 4.19 11.03
N GLU A 422 -11.33 2.99 11.06
CA GLU A 422 -11.96 2.43 12.28
C GLU A 422 -10.95 2.35 13.44
N GLN A 423 -9.77 1.79 13.18
CA GLN A 423 -8.75 1.65 14.22
C GLN A 423 -8.21 3.02 14.67
N PHE A 424 -8.03 3.96 13.75
CA PHE A 424 -7.63 5.33 14.06
C PHE A 424 -8.65 6.01 15.00
N VAL A 425 -9.94 5.97 14.63
CA VAL A 425 -11.02 6.53 15.46
C VAL A 425 -11.10 5.83 16.82
N ASN A 426 -10.99 4.51 16.85
CA ASN A 426 -10.97 3.76 18.11
C ASN A 426 -9.84 4.23 19.01
N ARG A 427 -8.62 4.42 18.49
CA ARG A 427 -7.49 4.94 19.28
C ARG A 427 -7.74 6.35 19.80
N VAL A 428 -8.23 7.26 18.96
CA VAL A 428 -8.57 8.64 19.36
C VAL A 428 -9.64 8.65 20.47
N ARG A 429 -10.56 7.68 20.44
CA ARG A 429 -11.62 7.53 21.44
C ARG A 429 -11.21 6.73 22.68
N GLY A 430 -9.95 6.30 22.80
CA GLY A 430 -9.49 5.45 23.89
C GLY A 430 -10.06 4.04 23.89
N ARG A 431 -10.61 3.57 22.76
CA ARG A 431 -11.12 2.21 22.59
C ARG A 431 -9.99 1.26 22.19
N LYS A 432 -10.18 -0.02 22.48
CA LYS A 432 -9.24 -1.08 22.07
C LYS A 432 -9.11 -1.13 20.55
N THR A 433 -7.87 -1.17 20.07
CA THR A 433 -7.55 -1.41 18.66
C THR A 433 -7.14 -2.86 18.45
N GLN A 434 -7.57 -3.46 17.33
CA GLN A 434 -7.14 -4.81 16.94
C GLN A 434 -5.67 -4.83 16.54
N HIS A 435 -5.28 -3.91 15.65
CA HIS A 435 -3.94 -3.78 15.11
C HIS A 435 -3.56 -2.30 15.13
N TRP A 436 -2.26 -2.04 15.26
CA TRP A 436 -1.73 -0.68 15.26
C TRP A 436 -0.32 -0.68 14.67
N VAL A 437 -0.01 0.36 13.90
CA VAL A 437 1.36 0.66 13.44
C VAL A 437 1.98 1.59 14.49
N SER A 438 2.93 1.08 15.27
CA SER A 438 3.59 1.85 16.32
C SER A 438 4.60 2.84 15.74
N GLY A 439 4.99 3.85 16.53
CA GLY A 439 6.06 4.76 16.13
C GLY A 439 7.39 4.05 15.93
N ASP A 440 7.72 3.08 16.77
CA ASP A 440 8.93 2.25 16.61
C ASP A 440 8.91 1.44 15.30
N ASP A 441 7.75 0.93 14.92
CA ASP A 441 7.58 0.22 13.66
C ASP A 441 7.76 1.15 12.45
N SER A 442 7.21 2.37 12.49
CA SER A 442 7.44 3.40 11.48
C SER A 442 8.91 3.84 11.39
N ILE A 443 9.61 3.96 12.53
CA ILE A 443 11.05 4.25 12.56
C ILE A 443 11.84 3.12 11.90
N ALA A 444 11.59 1.88 12.30
CA ALA A 444 12.29 0.73 11.76
C ALA A 444 11.97 0.48 10.28
N GLN A 445 10.75 0.83 9.84
CA GLN A 445 10.38 0.84 8.42
C GLN A 445 11.28 1.77 7.61
N MET A 446 11.51 2.99 8.10
CA MET A 446 12.40 3.95 7.44
C MET A 446 13.88 3.54 7.53
N LYS A 447 14.32 2.91 8.63
CA LYS A 447 15.68 2.35 8.73
C LYS A 447 15.93 1.27 7.67
N MET A 448 14.95 0.40 7.42
CA MET A 448 15.07 -0.62 6.36
C MET A 448 15.11 0.00 4.96
N LEU A 449 14.35 1.08 4.71
CA LEU A 449 14.41 1.83 3.45
C LEU A 449 15.78 2.49 3.26
N ASP A 450 16.29 3.16 4.29
CA ASP A 450 17.61 3.82 4.27
C ASP A 450 18.71 2.80 3.97
N MET A 451 18.67 1.64 4.63
CA MET A 451 19.59 0.52 4.39
C MET A 451 19.58 0.06 2.92
N ALA A 452 18.42 -0.02 2.28
CA ALA A 452 18.29 -0.38 0.87
C ALA A 452 18.84 0.73 -0.05
N TYR A 453 18.52 2.00 0.25
CA TYR A 453 19.00 3.14 -0.52
C TYR A 453 20.53 3.28 -0.46
N GLU A 454 21.11 3.15 0.72
CA GLU A 454 22.57 3.10 0.89
C GLU A 454 23.18 1.95 0.09
N LYS A 455 22.60 0.74 0.20
CA LYS A 455 23.09 -0.43 -0.53
C LYS A 455 23.03 -0.27 -2.05
N SER A 456 22.04 0.47 -2.55
CA SER A 456 21.86 0.75 -3.98
C SER A 456 22.80 1.82 -4.55
N GLY A 457 23.43 2.62 -3.69
CA GLY A 457 24.24 3.77 -4.10
C GLY A 457 23.46 5.01 -4.55
N LEU A 458 22.11 5.00 -4.53
CA LEU A 458 21.27 6.18 -4.84
C LEU A 458 21.26 7.24 -3.72
N GLY A 459 21.72 6.86 -2.53
CA GLY A 459 21.73 7.73 -1.35
C GLY A 459 20.36 7.93 -0.73
N LEU A 460 20.38 8.38 0.54
CA LEU A 460 19.19 8.65 1.33
C LEU A 460 18.35 9.76 0.71
N ARG A 461 17.03 9.72 0.91
CA ARG A 461 16.18 10.83 0.50
C ARG A 461 16.48 12.07 1.34
N PRO A 462 16.31 13.30 0.80
CA PRO A 462 16.68 14.52 1.50
C PRO A 462 15.93 14.70 2.82
N THR A 463 16.66 15.03 3.89
CA THR A 463 16.07 15.48 5.15
C THR A 463 15.54 16.90 5.00
N SER A 464 14.35 17.14 5.52
CA SER A 464 13.68 18.44 5.61
C SER A 464 14.56 19.46 6.35
N THR A 465 14.47 20.71 5.90
CA THR A 465 15.10 21.86 6.54
C THR A 465 14.25 22.41 7.68
N TYR A 466 13.01 21.95 7.86
CA TYR A 466 12.14 22.31 8.97
C TYR A 466 12.74 21.81 10.31
N ARG A 467 12.66 22.62 11.36
CA ARG A 467 13.22 22.36 12.70
C ARG A 467 12.17 22.62 13.77
#